data_AF-A0A822EXV9-F1
#
_entry.id   AF-A0A822EXV9-F1
#
_cell.length_a   1.000
_cell.length_b   1.000
_cell.length_c   1.000
_cell.angle_alpha   90.00
_cell.angle_beta   90.00
_cell.angle_gamma   90.00
#
_symmetry.space_group_name_H-M   'P 1'
#
loop_
_entity.id
_entity.type
_entity.pdbx_description
1 polymer ?
#
loop_
_entity_poly.entity_id
_entity_poly.type
_entity_poly.pdbx_seq_one_letter_code
_entity_poly.pdbx_strand_id
1 'polypeptide(L)'
;MELTSSSHTSFAAGLSLVAYPIGECLFTAFAFVSRDWLNLKWLTSAYFLLTVPYLYFIPESPYWLLSRKKYDQLENALRKIAKTNGREETEWYRDYTKLIEDSIVSKKINNA
;
A
#
# COMPACT_ATOMS: atom_id res chain seq x y z
N MET A 1 4.54 0.32 4.45
CA MET A 1 5.24 -0.53 5.44
C MET A 1 5.62 -1.91 4.91
N GLU A 2 4.99 -2.44 3.85
CA GLU A 2 5.52 -3.61 3.12
C GLU A 2 6.06 -3.29 1.70
N LEU A 3 5.57 -2.22 1.08
CA LEU A 3 5.89 -1.87 -0.32
C LEU A 3 7.07 -0.89 -0.47
N THR A 4 7.64 -0.43 0.65
CA THR A 4 8.70 0.59 0.68
C THR A 4 9.95 0.02 1.34
N SER A 5 11.11 0.17 0.71
CA SER A 5 12.40 -0.26 1.29
C SER A 5 12.63 0.36 2.68
N SER A 6 13.19 -0.42 3.61
CA SER A 6 13.34 -0.09 5.05
C SER A 6 13.82 1.35 5.31
N SER A 7 14.75 1.85 4.49
CA SER A 7 15.31 3.21 4.62
C SER A 7 14.31 4.36 4.45
N HIS A 8 13.21 4.18 3.69
CA HIS A 8 12.22 5.23 3.42
C HIS A 8 10.90 5.03 4.16
N THR A 9 10.79 3.96 4.95
CA THR A 9 9.56 3.60 5.68
C THR A 9 9.15 4.68 6.68
N SER A 10 10.08 5.20 7.48
CA SER A 10 9.81 6.22 8.50
C SER A 10 9.34 7.54 7.89
N PHE A 11 9.91 7.92 6.74
CA PHE A 11 9.51 9.13 6.03
C PHE A 11 8.10 9.01 5.45
N ALA A 12 7.80 7.91 4.77
CA ALA A 12 6.48 7.65 4.20
C ALA A 12 5.40 7.57 5.31
N ALA A 13 5.74 6.95 6.45
CA ALA A 13 4.86 6.88 7.61
C ALA A 13 4.61 8.29 8.20
N GLY A 14 5.68 9.08 8.39
CA GLY A 14 5.56 10.46 8.86
C GLY A 14 4.70 11.33 7.94
N LEU A 15 4.87 11.20 6.62
CA LEU A 15 4.07 11.92 5.63
C LEU A 15 2.58 11.54 5.74
N SER A 16 2.28 10.25 5.90
CA SER A 16 0.90 9.76 6.07
C SER A 16 0.25 10.31 7.35
N LEU A 17 1.03 10.35 8.44
CA LEU A 17 0.59 10.89 9.73
C LEU A 17 0.27 12.39 9.68
N VAL A 18 1.01 13.16 8.90
CA VAL A 18 0.79 14.60 8.76
C VAL A 18 -0.28 14.92 7.71
N ALA A 19 -0.37 14.12 6.64
CA ALA A 19 -1.37 14.30 5.60
C ALA A 19 -2.80 14.09 6.10
N TYR A 20 -3.01 13.13 7.01
CA TYR A 20 -4.32 12.83 7.57
C TYR A 20 -4.99 14.04 8.27
N PRO A 21 -4.38 14.67 9.29
CA PRO A 21 -4.98 15.83 9.97
C PRO A 21 -5.12 17.04 9.03
N ILE A 22 -4.20 17.22 8.08
CA ILE A 22 -4.32 18.30 7.09
C ILE A 22 -5.57 18.09 6.21
N GLY A 23 -5.80 16.86 5.75
CA GLY A 23 -7.01 16.49 5.00
C GLY A 23 -8.28 16.77 5.79
N GLU A 24 -8.32 16.39 7.06
CA GLU A 24 -9.46 16.65 7.96
C GLU A 24 -9.70 18.15 8.21
N CYS A 25 -8.63 18.95 8.39
CA CYS A 25 -8.74 20.40 8.52
C CYS A 25 -9.31 21.05 7.26
N LEU A 26 -8.85 20.62 6.07
CA LEU A 26 -9.38 21.11 4.79
C LEU A 26 -10.84 20.68 4.59
N PHE A 27 -11.19 19.44 4.94
CA PHE A 27 -12.55 18.94 4.88
C PHE A 27 -13.48 19.74 5.80
N THR A 28 -13.04 20.03 7.03
CA THR A 28 -13.78 20.84 8.01
C THR A 28 -13.95 22.28 7.53
N ALA A 29 -12.91 22.89 6.96
CA ALA A 29 -13.00 24.23 6.37
C ALA A 29 -14.01 24.27 5.22
N PHE A 30 -14.00 23.25 4.36
CA PHE A 30 -14.98 23.12 3.28
C PHE A 30 -16.42 22.96 3.80
N ALA A 31 -16.60 22.15 4.85
CA ALA A 31 -17.89 21.99 5.51
C ALA A 31 -18.42 23.29 6.13
N PHE A 32 -17.54 24.16 6.64
CA PHE A 32 -17.93 25.45 7.18
C PHE A 32 -18.43 26.42 6.10
N VAL A 33 -17.82 26.40 4.92
CA VAL A 33 -18.23 27.24 3.78
C VAL A 33 -19.49 26.70 3.12
N SER A 34 -19.55 25.39 2.89
CA SER A 34 -20.71 24.70 2.33
C SER A 34 -21.73 24.42 3.43
N ARG A 35 -22.45 25.47 3.84
CA ARG A 35 -23.49 25.44 4.87
C ARG A 35 -24.69 24.54 4.54
N ASP A 36 -24.71 23.96 3.34
CA ASP A 36 -25.67 22.96 2.88
C ASP A 36 -25.14 21.52 3.06
N TRP A 37 -25.84 20.74 3.87
CA TRP A 37 -25.54 19.34 4.15
C TRP A 37 -25.55 18.44 2.90
N LEU A 38 -26.27 18.82 1.84
CA LEU A 38 -26.32 18.06 0.59
C LEU A 38 -24.99 18.12 -0.18
N ASN A 39 -24.32 19.29 -0.17
CA ASN A 39 -23.04 19.47 -0.84
C ASN A 39 -21.94 18.65 -0.16
N LEU A 40 -22.00 18.55 1.17
CA LEU A 40 -21.07 17.72 1.93
C LEU A 40 -21.22 16.22 1.61
N LYS A 41 -22.46 15.75 1.40
CA LYS A 41 -22.73 14.37 0.97
C LYS A 41 -22.16 14.09 -0.41
N TRP A 42 -22.41 14.97 -1.38
CA TRP A 42 -21.87 14.82 -2.73
C TRP A 42 -20.35 14.85 -2.76
N LEU A 43 -19.72 15.76 -2.01
CA LEU A 43 -18.27 15.82 -1.88
C LEU A 43 -17.70 14.52 -1.29
N THR A 44 -18.29 14.05 -0.19
CA THR A 44 -17.85 12.81 0.47
C THR A 44 -17.97 11.62 -0.49
N SER A 45 -19.10 11.49 -1.17
CA SER A 45 -19.29 10.43 -2.18
C SER A 45 -18.30 10.55 -3.34
N ALA A 46 -18.06 11.76 -3.85
CA ALA A 46 -17.10 11.99 -4.92
C ALA A 46 -15.67 11.66 -4.48
N TYR A 47 -15.28 12.04 -3.26
CA TYR A 47 -13.98 11.69 -2.68
C TYR A 47 -13.78 10.17 -2.65
N PHE A 48 -14.73 9.42 -2.08
CA PHE A 48 -14.64 7.95 -2.07
C PHE A 48 -14.57 7.35 -3.47
N LEU A 49 -15.35 7.87 -4.41
CA LEU A 49 -15.40 7.38 -5.79
C LEU A 49 -14.08 7.66 -6.54
N LEU A 50 -13.44 8.79 -6.25
CA LEU A 50 -12.10 9.13 -6.76
C LEU A 50 -11.02 8.20 -6.20
N THR A 51 -11.16 7.69 -4.98
CA THR A 51 -10.20 6.76 -4.38
C THR A 51 -10.32 5.32 -4.91
N VAL A 52 -11.47 4.91 -5.46
CA VAL A 52 -11.66 3.56 -6.02
C VAL A 52 -10.62 3.18 -7.09
N PRO A 53 -10.35 3.99 -8.14
CA PRO A 53 -9.35 3.63 -9.14
C PRO A 53 -7.94 3.50 -8.56
N TYR A 54 -7.62 4.20 -7.46
CA TYR A 54 -6.33 4.07 -6.79
C TYR A 54 -6.06 2.64 -6.28
N LEU A 55 -7.10 1.91 -5.88
CA LEU A 55 -7.00 0.50 -5.47
C LEU A 55 -6.57 -0.41 -6.62
N TYR A 56 -6.87 -0.07 -7.88
CA TYR A 56 -6.50 -0.88 -9.03
C TYR A 56 -5.02 -0.72 -9.43
N PHE A 57 -4.43 0.44 -9.10
CA PHE A 57 -3.02 0.72 -9.41
C PHE A 57 -2.06 0.06 -8.41
N ILE A 58 -2.49 -0.13 -7.16
CA ILE A 58 -1.66 -0.74 -6.12
C ILE A 58 -1.52 -2.26 -6.39
N PRO A 59 -0.29 -2.79 -6.48
CA PRO A 59 -0.10 -4.23 -6.53
C PRO A 59 -0.48 -4.86 -5.18
N GLU A 60 -1.06 -6.06 -5.24
CA GLU A 60 -1.34 -6.87 -4.06
C GLU A 60 -0.09 -7.10 -3.20
N SER A 61 -0.27 -7.22 -1.88
CA SER A 61 0.86 -7.45 -0.96
C SER A 61 1.54 -8.80 -1.25
N PRO A 62 2.87 -8.83 -1.41
CA PRO A 62 3.61 -10.07 -1.66
C PRO A 62 3.56 -11.04 -0.46
N TYR A 63 3.54 -10.54 0.78
CA TYR A 63 3.43 -11.37 1.97
C TYR A 63 2.04 -12.03 2.10
N TRP A 64 0.98 -11.29 1.75
CA TRP A 64 -0.37 -11.86 1.73
C TRP A 64 -0.48 -13.01 0.72
N LEU A 65 0.07 -12.84 -0.49
CA LEU A 65 0.09 -13.87 -1.52
C LEU A 65 0.90 -15.11 -1.11
N LEU A 66 2.05 -14.89 -0.45
CA LEU A 66 2.86 -15.96 0.13
C LEU A 66 2.08 -16.74 1.20
N SER A 67 1.40 -16.05 2.12
CA SER A 67 0.60 -16.68 3.18
C SER A 67 -0.56 -17.53 2.65
N ARG A 68 -1.13 -17.12 1.50
CA ARG A 68 -2.21 -17.82 0.79
C ARG A 68 -1.71 -18.92 -0.15
N LYS A 69 -0.40 -19.18 -0.21
CA LYS A 69 0.25 -20.15 -1.12
C LYS A 69 -0.09 -19.92 -2.61
N LYS A 70 -0.34 -18.67 -3.00
CA LYS A 70 -0.67 -18.30 -4.38
C LYS A 70 0.61 -17.86 -5.11
N TYR A 71 1.45 -18.82 -5.46
CA TYR A 71 2.78 -18.55 -6.04
C TYR A 71 2.73 -17.87 -7.41
N ASP A 72 1.78 -18.25 -8.29
CA ASP A 72 1.65 -17.64 -9.62
C ASP A 72 1.31 -16.14 -9.56
N GLN A 73 0.44 -15.75 -8.63
CA GLN A 73 0.06 -14.35 -8.43
C GLN A 73 1.20 -13.56 -7.79
N LEU A 74 1.95 -14.19 -6.88
CA LEU A 74 3.12 -13.60 -6.25
C LEU A 74 4.22 -13.29 -7.26
N GLU A 75 4.52 -14.22 -8.16
CA GLU A 75 5.49 -14.00 -9.23
C GLU A 75 5.10 -12.83 -10.14
N ASN A 76 3.84 -12.80 -10.59
CA ASN A 76 3.33 -11.71 -11.43
C ASN A 76 3.41 -10.35 -10.72
N ALA A 77 3.08 -10.29 -9.43
CA ALA A 77 3.19 -9.08 -8.63
C ALA A 77 4.65 -8.60 -8.51
N LEU A 78 5.58 -9.50 -8.19
CA LEU A 78 7.00 -9.17 -8.07
C LEU A 78 7.63 -8.74 -9.39
N ARG A 79 7.28 -9.41 -10.50
CA ARG A 79 7.68 -8.99 -11.86
C ARG A 79 7.17 -7.59 -12.20
N LYS A 80 5.92 -7.27 -11.85
CA LYS A 80 5.34 -5.94 -12.06
C LYS A 80 6.07 -4.87 -11.23
N ILE A 81 6.39 -5.17 -9.97
CA ILE A 81 7.15 -4.28 -9.08
C ILE A 81 8.57 -4.05 -9.61
N ALA A 82 9.27 -5.10 -10.06
CA ALA A 82 10.60 -5.00 -10.63
C ALA A 82 10.61 -4.11 -11.90
N LYS A 83 9.62 -4.28 -12.79
CA LYS A 83 9.42 -3.43 -13.97
C LYS A 83 9.17 -1.98 -13.62
N THR A 84 8.26 -1.70 -12.68
CA THR A 84 7.95 -0.33 -12.25
C THR A 84 9.16 0.36 -11.60
N ASN A 85 10.00 -0.39 -10.89
CA ASN A 85 11.21 0.12 -10.25
C ASN A 85 12.41 0.24 -11.21
N GLY A 86 12.25 -0.10 -12.49
CA GLY A 86 13.32 -0.03 -13.50
C GLY A 86 14.51 -0.94 -13.22
N ARG A 87 14.31 -2.03 -12.45
CA ARG A 87 15.37 -2.98 -12.09
C ARG A 87 15.41 -4.13 -13.09
N GLU A 88 16.55 -4.81 -13.20
CA GLU A 88 16.69 -5.98 -14.07
C GLU A 88 15.64 -7.04 -13.75
N GLU A 89 15.15 -7.72 -14.79
CA GLU A 89 14.18 -8.82 -14.66
C GLU A 89 14.73 -10.00 -13.83
N THR A 90 16.02 -10.08 -13.55
CA THR A 90 16.60 -11.10 -12.67
C THR A 90 16.38 -10.80 -11.18
N GLU A 91 16.07 -9.56 -10.80
CA GLU A 91 16.00 -9.16 -9.39
C GLU A 91 14.74 -9.65 -8.65
N TRP A 92 13.62 -9.91 -9.35
CA TRP A 92 12.38 -10.37 -8.69
C TRP A 92 12.57 -11.71 -7.96
N TYR A 93 13.43 -12.58 -8.48
CA TYR A 93 13.72 -13.88 -7.86
C TYR A 93 14.49 -13.73 -6.55
N ARG A 94 15.42 -12.75 -6.47
CA ARG A 94 16.14 -12.44 -5.23
C ARG A 94 15.19 -11.95 -4.14
N ASP A 95 14.20 -11.16 -4.52
CA ASP A 95 13.19 -10.67 -3.58
C ASP A 95 12.23 -11.81 -3.16
N TYR A 96 11.88 -12.71 -4.09
CA TYR A 96 11.11 -13.92 -3.78
C TYR A 96 11.80 -14.83 -2.76
N THR A 97 13.11 -15.11 -2.92
CA THR A 97 13.85 -15.98 -1.99
C THR A 97 13.96 -15.36 -0.60
N LYS A 98 14.18 -14.05 -0.51
CA LYS A 98 14.16 -13.32 0.77
C LYS A 98 12.83 -13.45 1.51
N LEU A 99 11.70 -13.33 0.80
CA LEU A 99 10.38 -13.47 1.39
C LEU A 99 10.16 -14.87 2.00
N ILE A 100 10.65 -15.91 1.32
CA ILE A 100 10.59 -17.29 1.83
C ILE A 100 11.46 -17.44 3.07
N GLU A 101 12.70 -16.96 3.04
CA GLU A 101 13.62 -17.03 4.17
C GLU A 101 13.01 -16.34 5.41
N ASP A 102 12.48 -15.12 5.26
CA ASP A 102 11.79 -14.39 6.33
C ASP A 102 10.60 -15.17 6.89
N SER A 103 9.83 -15.84 6.03
CA SER A 103 8.69 -16.65 6.45
C SER A 103 9.12 -17.89 7.26
N ILE A 104 10.25 -18.50 6.91
CA ILE A 104 10.82 -19.66 7.61
C ILE A 104 11.36 -19.22 8.97
N VAL A 105 12.09 -18.10 9.02
CA VAL A 105 12.61 -17.51 10.26
C VAL A 105 11.46 -17.16 11.21
N SER A 106 10.42 -16.49 10.72
CA SER A 106 9.23 -16.16 11.51
C SER A 106 8.55 -17.41 12.08
N LYS A 107 8.42 -18.47 11.28
CA LYS A 107 7.83 -19.74 11.73
C LYS A 107 8.71 -20.45 12.78
N LYS A 108 10.03 -20.33 12.67
CA LYS A 108 10.98 -20.88 13.66
C LYS A 108 10.89 -20.15 15.00
N ILE A 109 10.76 -18.83 14.99
CA ILE A 109 10.61 -18.00 16.20
C ILE A 109 9.29 -18.31 16.91
N ASN A 110 8.19 -18.49 16.17
CA ASN A 110 6.89 -18.79 16.77
C ASN A 110 6.74 -20.22 17.31
N ASN A 111 7.65 -21.12 16.91
CA ASN A 111 7.67 -22.53 17.34
C ASN A 111 8.75 -22.82 18.39
N ALA A 112 9.52 -21.81 18.81
CA ALA A 112 10.56 -21.89 19.83
C ALA A 112 10.04 -21.30 21.15
#